data_AF-A0A973MMS7-F1
#
_entry.id   AF-A0A973MMS7-F1
#
_cell.length_a   1.000
_cell.length_b   1.000
_cell.length_c   1.000
_cell.angle_alpha   90.00
_cell.angle_beta   90.00
_cell.angle_gamma   90.00
#
_symmetry.space_group_name_H-M   'P 1'
#
loop_
_entity.id
_entity.type
_entity.pdbx_description
1 polymer ?
#
loop_
_entity_poly.entity_id
_entity_poly.type
_entity_poly.pdbx_seq_one_letter_code
_entity_poly.pdbx_strand_id
1 'polypeptide(L)'
;MIHPITFRGGRLPDDPDRPHLKVSRILTPELPAAPDSVDWLSAVPGEAWGMLGNDQVGDCTVAGVAHKRIGDAFVNQGVRVNVSTTDCLKYYGHFGYRLGDPATDQGAVCQDVLSYWHKHGFLGEKNLAYARVNVDNHDELKQAIDLFGQIYVGVTISQSAEDQFNSGETWDVVRRSPRLGGHCITLGSYDKKSLGAVTWGRVQRLTWRWWDVYGDEAWVAFNPGDFIDPRTGRDRAGLDRATLHGDYNALTGRSLAHQS
;
A
#
# COMPACT_ATOMS: atom_id res chain seq x y z
N MET A 1 13.05 -18.48 -13.34
CA MET A 1 11.67 -18.92 -13.05
C MET A 1 11.35 -18.44 -11.65
N ILE A 2 10.21 -17.77 -11.46
CA ILE A 2 9.75 -17.34 -10.14
C ILE A 2 9.25 -18.60 -9.43
N HIS A 3 9.71 -18.84 -8.20
CA HIS A 3 9.22 -19.97 -7.42
C HIS A 3 7.71 -19.80 -7.17
N PRO A 4 6.89 -20.86 -7.30
CA PRO A 4 5.48 -20.80 -6.94
C PRO A 4 5.32 -20.31 -5.50
N ILE A 5 4.40 -19.39 -5.30
CA ILE A 5 3.99 -18.92 -3.98
C ILE A 5 2.96 -19.88 -3.40
N THR A 6 3.15 -20.23 -2.14
CA THR A 6 2.09 -20.77 -1.29
C THR A 6 1.74 -19.69 -0.28
N PHE A 7 0.47 -19.32 -0.22
CA PHE A 7 -0.04 -18.24 0.59
C PHE A 7 0.32 -18.45 2.05
N ARG A 8 1.00 -17.45 2.60
CA ARG A 8 1.16 -17.24 4.03
C ARG A 8 0.37 -15.99 4.34
N GLY A 9 -0.75 -16.15 5.05
CA GLY A 9 -1.52 -15.01 5.53
C GLY A 9 -0.69 -14.15 6.46
N GLY A 10 -1.24 -13.03 6.92
CA GLY A 10 -0.47 -12.12 7.77
C GLY A 10 -1.16 -10.80 8.05
N ARG A 11 -2.18 -10.47 7.25
CA ARG A 11 -3.04 -9.34 7.57
C ARG A 11 -4.18 -9.81 8.46
N LEU A 12 -4.17 -9.33 9.71
CA LEU A 12 -5.25 -9.54 10.65
C LEU A 12 -6.51 -8.74 10.24
N PRO A 13 -7.70 -9.12 10.73
CA PRO A 13 -8.94 -8.39 10.42
C PRO A 13 -8.83 -6.89 10.75
N ASP A 14 -9.44 -6.09 9.90
CA ASP A 14 -9.63 -4.66 10.13
C ASP A 14 -10.60 -4.41 11.29
N ASP A 15 -10.42 -3.28 11.98
CA ASP A 15 -11.35 -2.78 13.00
C ASP A 15 -11.96 -1.47 12.48
N PRO A 16 -13.14 -1.52 11.81
CA PRO A 16 -13.73 -0.36 11.18
C PRO A 16 -14.23 0.70 12.17
N ASP A 17 -14.42 0.33 13.44
CA ASP A 17 -14.87 1.24 14.50
C ASP A 17 -13.72 2.06 15.10
N ARG A 18 -12.47 1.64 14.85
CA ARG A 18 -11.29 2.36 15.33
C ARG A 18 -11.19 3.74 14.67
N PRO A 19 -10.97 4.82 15.44
CA PRO A 19 -10.89 6.18 14.89
C PRO A 19 -9.85 6.31 13.76
N HIS A 20 -10.27 6.91 12.65
CA HIS A 20 -9.43 7.18 11.50
C HIS A 20 -9.87 8.45 10.76
N LEU A 21 -8.92 9.08 10.07
CA LEU A 21 -9.24 10.12 9.08
C LEU A 21 -9.87 9.46 7.85
N LYS A 22 -10.73 10.18 7.11
CA LYS A 22 -11.33 9.70 5.86
C LYS A 22 -10.87 10.58 4.71
N VAL A 23 -10.43 9.98 3.61
CA VAL A 23 -10.01 10.68 2.39
C VAL A 23 -11.15 11.51 1.82
N SER A 24 -12.39 11.05 1.93
CA SER A 24 -13.58 11.83 1.53
C SER A 24 -13.67 13.23 2.15
N ARG A 25 -12.94 13.54 3.24
CA ARG A 25 -12.89 14.89 3.82
C ARG A 25 -12.04 15.89 3.02
N ILE A 26 -11.13 15.40 2.19
CA ILE A 26 -10.34 16.23 1.26
C ILE A 26 -10.82 16.16 -0.18
N LEU A 27 -11.68 15.20 -0.50
CA LEU A 27 -12.24 15.09 -1.84
C LEU A 27 -13.38 16.09 -2.00
N THR A 28 -13.04 17.33 -2.37
CA THR A 28 -14.01 18.40 -2.56
C THR A 28 -14.51 18.44 -4.01
N PRO A 29 -15.69 19.02 -4.28
CA PRO A 29 -16.23 19.13 -5.64
C PRO A 29 -15.35 19.92 -6.61
N GLU A 30 -14.42 20.73 -6.10
CA GLU A 30 -13.47 21.52 -6.89
C GLU A 30 -12.29 20.70 -7.41
N LEU A 31 -12.04 19.50 -6.87
CA LEU A 31 -10.99 18.63 -7.41
C LEU A 31 -11.39 18.12 -8.80
N PRO A 32 -10.45 18.12 -9.76
CA PRO A 32 -10.66 17.44 -11.02
C PRO A 32 -10.99 15.96 -10.79
N ALA A 33 -11.88 15.42 -11.60
CA ALA A 33 -12.11 13.98 -11.63
C ALA A 33 -10.79 13.25 -11.93
N ALA A 34 -10.58 12.12 -11.25
CA ALA A 34 -9.46 11.23 -11.53
C ALA A 34 -9.41 10.87 -13.04
N PRO A 35 -8.22 10.77 -13.65
CA PRO A 35 -8.07 10.35 -15.04
C PRO A 35 -8.71 8.98 -15.33
N ASP A 36 -8.96 8.65 -16.61
CA ASP A 36 -9.49 7.34 -17.00
C ASP A 36 -8.51 6.18 -16.71
N SER A 37 -7.22 6.48 -16.60
CA SER A 37 -6.16 5.53 -16.27
C SER A 37 -4.94 6.23 -15.69
N VAL A 38 -4.28 5.55 -14.75
CA VAL A 38 -3.03 5.98 -14.12
C VAL A 38 -2.12 4.77 -13.95
N ASP A 39 -0.81 4.94 -14.11
CA ASP A 39 0.18 3.89 -13.86
C ASP A 39 1.45 4.41 -13.19
N TRP A 40 1.56 4.17 -11.88
CA TRP A 40 2.75 4.47 -11.09
C TRP A 40 3.65 3.25 -10.86
N LEU A 41 3.31 2.09 -11.41
CA LEU A 41 4.04 0.86 -11.14
C LEU A 41 5.01 0.50 -12.26
N SER A 42 4.64 0.73 -13.52
CA SER A 42 5.44 0.30 -14.68
C SER A 42 6.77 1.03 -14.83
N ALA A 43 6.93 2.20 -14.23
CA ALA A 43 8.21 2.92 -14.23
C ALA A 43 9.26 2.24 -13.32
N VAL A 44 8.82 1.49 -12.31
CA VAL A 44 9.71 0.87 -11.33
C VAL A 44 10.28 -0.44 -11.89
N PRO A 45 11.61 -0.62 -11.90
CA PRO A 45 12.22 -1.87 -12.36
C PRO A 45 11.69 -3.07 -11.56
N GLY A 46 11.32 -4.16 -12.24
CA GLY A 46 10.65 -5.29 -11.60
C GLY A 46 11.46 -5.92 -10.46
N GLU A 47 12.79 -5.95 -10.59
CA GLU A 47 13.70 -6.46 -9.56
C GLU A 47 13.84 -5.54 -8.33
N ALA A 48 13.31 -4.32 -8.38
CA ALA A 48 13.35 -3.40 -7.25
C ALA A 48 12.32 -3.75 -6.17
N TRP A 49 11.20 -4.40 -6.53
CA TRP A 49 10.10 -4.69 -5.59
C TRP A 49 10.52 -5.67 -4.49
N GLY A 50 11.13 -6.79 -4.86
CA GLY A 50 11.63 -7.80 -3.93
C GLY A 50 10.52 -8.57 -3.16
N MET A 51 10.83 -9.81 -2.77
CA MET A 51 9.90 -10.64 -2.00
C MET A 51 9.76 -10.18 -0.54
N LEU A 52 10.85 -9.62 0.01
CA LEU A 52 10.92 -8.98 1.33
C LEU A 52 10.57 -9.84 2.55
N GLY A 53 10.40 -11.16 2.39
CA GLY A 53 10.04 -12.09 3.48
C GLY A 53 8.59 -12.58 3.40
N ASN A 54 7.80 -12.03 2.48
CA ASN A 54 6.37 -12.26 2.31
C ASN A 54 6.01 -13.64 1.71
N ASP A 55 7.03 -14.47 1.43
CA ASP A 55 6.93 -15.89 1.10
C ASP A 55 7.37 -16.81 2.26
N GLN A 56 7.96 -16.25 3.31
CA GLN A 56 8.53 -16.96 4.46
C GLN A 56 7.62 -16.85 5.69
N VAL A 57 7.05 -15.67 5.93
CA VAL A 57 6.22 -15.34 7.10
C VAL A 57 5.08 -14.40 6.73
N GLY A 58 4.15 -14.18 7.65
CA GLY A 58 3.00 -13.30 7.48
C GLY A 58 3.28 -11.80 7.58
N ASP A 59 4.41 -11.33 7.04
CA ASP A 59 4.83 -9.92 7.14
C ASP A 59 4.22 -9.01 6.06
N CYS A 60 3.18 -9.47 5.33
CA CYS A 60 2.58 -8.75 4.21
C CYS A 60 2.26 -7.27 4.48
N THR A 61 1.86 -6.93 5.72
CA THR A 61 1.60 -5.56 6.15
C THR A 61 2.88 -4.71 6.16
N VAL A 62 4.01 -5.28 6.54
CA VAL A 62 5.32 -4.62 6.47
C VAL A 62 5.85 -4.58 5.04
N ALA A 63 5.71 -5.68 4.28
CA ALA A 63 6.09 -5.72 2.87
C ALA A 63 5.33 -4.65 2.06
N GLY A 64 4.05 -4.42 2.35
CA GLY A 64 3.26 -3.33 1.74
C GLY A 64 3.82 -1.92 2.04
N VAL A 65 4.32 -1.68 3.25
CA VAL A 65 5.00 -0.40 3.57
C VAL A 65 6.26 -0.27 2.71
N ALA A 66 7.08 -1.32 2.64
CA ALA A 66 8.30 -1.31 1.85
C ALA A 66 8.03 -1.12 0.34
N HIS A 67 7.07 -1.84 -0.25
CA HIS A 67 6.67 -1.68 -1.65
C HIS A 67 6.15 -0.26 -1.93
N LYS A 68 5.37 0.32 -1.02
CA LYS A 68 4.95 1.72 -1.13
C LYS A 68 6.15 2.66 -1.21
N ARG A 69 7.10 2.55 -0.28
CA ARG A 69 8.30 3.39 -0.25
C ARG A 69 9.15 3.24 -1.52
N ILE A 70 9.39 2.00 -1.94
CA ILE A 70 10.17 1.68 -3.15
C ILE A 70 9.57 2.37 -4.37
N GLY A 71 8.27 2.19 -4.61
CA GLY A 71 7.66 2.73 -5.82
C GLY A 71 7.45 4.24 -5.78
N ASP A 72 7.05 4.81 -4.64
CA ASP A 72 6.87 6.26 -4.54
C ASP A 72 8.20 7.02 -4.71
N ALA A 73 9.26 6.58 -4.02
CA ALA A 73 10.58 7.21 -4.16
C ALA A 73 11.12 7.09 -5.58
N PHE A 74 10.90 5.94 -6.24
CA PHE A 74 11.35 5.75 -7.60
C PHE A 74 10.60 6.67 -8.58
N VAL A 75 9.27 6.68 -8.52
CA VAL A 75 8.44 7.46 -9.45
C VAL A 75 8.61 8.96 -9.25
N ASN A 76 8.67 9.43 -8.00
CA ASN A 76 8.71 10.86 -7.72
C ASN A 76 10.12 11.44 -7.75
N GLN A 77 11.15 10.64 -7.44
CA GLN A 77 12.51 11.15 -7.23
C GLN A 77 13.55 10.50 -8.13
N GLY A 78 13.20 9.40 -8.82
CA GLY A 78 14.17 8.57 -9.52
C GLY A 78 15.12 7.83 -8.58
N VAL A 79 14.76 7.70 -7.29
CA VAL A 79 15.61 7.09 -6.26
C VAL A 79 15.18 5.64 -6.02
N ARG A 80 16.15 4.73 -6.06
CA ARG A 80 15.95 3.34 -5.65
C ARG A 80 16.16 3.21 -4.14
N VAL A 81 15.08 2.99 -3.39
CA VAL A 81 15.16 2.63 -1.97
C VAL A 81 15.55 1.16 -1.86
N ASN A 82 16.70 0.88 -1.23
CA ASN A 82 17.14 -0.48 -0.98
C ASN A 82 16.53 -0.98 0.33
N VAL A 83 15.49 -1.82 0.23
CA VAL A 83 14.88 -2.51 1.38
C VAL A 83 15.26 -3.98 1.31
N SER A 84 15.80 -4.52 2.40
CA SER A 84 16.12 -5.96 2.50
C SER A 84 15.02 -6.73 3.24
N THR A 85 14.99 -8.05 3.07
CA THR A 85 14.18 -8.95 3.92
C THR A 85 14.50 -8.75 5.40
N THR A 86 15.78 -8.57 5.76
CA THR A 86 16.18 -8.32 7.15
C THR A 86 15.56 -7.05 7.72
N ASP A 87 15.42 -6.00 6.92
CA ASP A 87 14.78 -4.75 7.35
C ASP A 87 13.29 -4.96 7.64
N CYS A 88 12.60 -5.68 6.76
CA CYS A 88 11.18 -6.02 6.93
C CYS A 88 10.96 -6.91 8.15
N LEU A 89 11.74 -7.98 8.32
CA LEU A 89 11.59 -8.89 9.46
C LEU A 89 11.93 -8.24 10.81
N LYS A 90 12.91 -7.33 10.85
CA LYS A 90 13.19 -6.53 12.07
C LYS A 90 12.00 -5.65 12.42
N TYR A 91 11.43 -4.98 11.41
CA TYR A 91 10.27 -4.13 11.60
C TYR A 91 9.03 -4.93 12.04
N TYR A 92 8.83 -6.09 11.43
CA TYR A 92 7.75 -7.01 11.76
C TYR A 92 7.82 -7.49 13.23
N GLY A 93 9.02 -7.57 13.80
CA GLY A 93 9.20 -7.89 15.21
C GLY A 93 8.55 -6.90 16.19
N HIS A 94 8.26 -5.67 15.78
CA HIS A 94 7.48 -4.74 16.59
C HIS A 94 6.01 -5.13 16.74
N PHE A 95 5.53 -6.09 15.94
CA PHE A 95 4.19 -6.64 16.00
C PHE A 95 4.16 -8.05 16.62
N GLY A 96 5.26 -8.47 17.26
CA GLY A 96 5.33 -9.70 18.06
C GLY A 96 6.10 -10.85 17.43
N TYR A 97 6.50 -10.74 16.16
CA TYR A 97 7.30 -11.75 15.48
C TYR A 97 8.73 -11.83 16.07
N ARG A 98 9.20 -13.05 16.34
CA ARG A 98 10.59 -13.35 16.68
C ARG A 98 11.24 -14.05 15.49
N LEU A 99 12.33 -13.46 15.01
CA LEU A 99 13.06 -13.98 13.85
C LEU A 99 13.47 -15.45 14.04
N GLY A 100 12.99 -16.30 13.13
CA GLY A 100 13.29 -17.74 13.15
C GLY A 100 12.37 -18.58 14.03
N ASP A 101 11.34 -18.00 14.64
CA ASP A 101 10.35 -18.70 15.47
C ASP A 101 8.95 -18.59 14.83
N PRO A 102 8.55 -19.56 13.99
CA PRO A 102 7.25 -19.54 13.30
C PRO A 102 6.05 -19.50 14.25
N ALA A 103 6.19 -19.93 15.51
CA ALA A 103 5.08 -19.89 16.47
C ALA A 103 4.68 -18.45 16.85
N THR A 104 5.54 -17.47 16.57
CA THR A 104 5.29 -16.04 16.82
C THR A 104 4.77 -15.29 15.61
N ASP A 105 4.67 -15.95 14.46
CA ASP A 105 4.14 -15.35 13.25
C ASP A 105 2.62 -15.27 13.35
N GLN A 106 2.12 -14.12 13.81
CA GLN A 106 0.70 -13.88 14.10
C GLN A 106 0.07 -12.83 13.19
N GLY A 107 0.82 -12.28 12.24
CA GLY A 107 0.39 -11.17 11.40
C GLY A 107 0.33 -9.84 12.14
N ALA A 108 -0.20 -8.83 11.46
CA ALA A 108 -0.50 -7.52 12.04
C ALA A 108 -1.75 -6.90 11.41
N VAL A 109 -2.35 -5.94 12.12
CA VAL A 109 -3.44 -5.10 11.62
C VAL A 109 -2.85 -3.95 10.81
N CYS A 110 -3.37 -3.69 9.61
CA CYS A 110 -2.91 -2.62 8.72
C CYS A 110 -2.81 -1.25 9.43
N GLN A 111 -3.86 -0.87 10.17
CA GLN A 111 -3.88 0.40 10.90
C GLN A 111 -2.81 0.47 12.01
N ASP A 112 -2.47 -0.64 12.67
CA ASP A 112 -1.37 -0.66 13.64
C ASP A 112 -0.02 -0.45 12.96
N VAL A 113 0.20 -1.08 11.80
CA VAL A 113 1.43 -0.87 11.02
C VAL A 113 1.53 0.58 10.53
N LEU A 114 0.46 1.15 10.00
CA LEU A 114 0.42 2.56 9.58
C LEU A 114 0.64 3.52 10.76
N SER A 115 0.05 3.25 11.92
CA SER A 115 0.25 4.03 13.14
C SER A 115 1.66 3.91 13.68
N TYR A 116 2.28 2.74 13.61
CA TYR A 116 3.67 2.53 14.02
C TYR A 116 4.62 3.25 13.06
N TRP A 117 4.37 3.16 11.75
CA TRP A 117 5.13 3.90 10.73
C TRP A 117 5.03 5.42 10.93
N HIS A 118 3.86 5.93 11.28
CA HIS A 118 3.67 7.34 11.62
C HIS A 118 4.55 7.77 12.81
N LYS A 119 4.57 6.97 13.87
CA LYS A 119 5.23 7.33 15.13
C LYS A 119 6.74 7.13 15.08
N HIS A 120 7.18 6.00 14.53
CA HIS A 120 8.55 5.50 14.64
C HIS A 120 9.32 5.53 13.33
N GLY A 121 8.64 5.62 12.19
CA GLY A 121 9.25 5.53 10.87
C GLY A 121 9.50 4.10 10.43
N PHE A 122 9.93 3.92 9.19
CA PHE A 122 10.45 2.68 8.60
C PHE A 122 11.73 3.05 7.86
N LEU A 123 12.87 2.49 8.27
CA LEU A 123 14.20 2.88 7.80
C LEU A 123 14.44 4.41 7.88
N GLY A 124 14.09 5.02 9.03
CA GLY A 124 14.27 6.45 9.29
C GLY A 124 13.16 7.35 8.76
N GLU A 125 12.34 6.89 7.82
CA GLU A 125 11.30 7.72 7.18
C GLU A 125 9.90 7.48 7.77
N LYS A 126 9.19 8.55 8.10
CA LYS A 126 7.85 8.50 8.71
C LYS A 126 6.75 8.79 7.70
N ASN A 127 5.65 8.06 7.75
CA ASN A 127 4.42 8.64 7.19
C ASN A 127 3.97 9.80 8.08
N LEU A 128 3.48 10.83 7.44
CA LEU A 128 3.01 12.05 8.06
C LEU A 128 1.55 11.94 8.48
N ALA A 129 0.78 11.22 7.68
CA ALA A 129 -0.64 10.98 7.87
C ALA A 129 -1.04 9.69 7.16
N TYR A 130 -2.14 9.10 7.62
CA TYR A 130 -2.85 8.08 6.87
C TYR A 130 -4.35 8.29 7.03
N ALA A 131 -5.11 7.97 6.00
CA ALA A 131 -6.56 8.15 5.97
C ALA A 131 -7.22 7.01 5.21
N ARG A 132 -8.42 6.64 5.65
CA ARG A 132 -9.23 5.57 5.08
C ARG A 132 -9.82 6.01 3.76
N VAL A 133 -9.77 5.11 2.78
CA VAL A 133 -10.42 5.19 1.48
C VAL A 133 -11.64 4.28 1.50
N ASN A 134 -12.76 4.74 0.96
CA ASN A 134 -13.94 3.88 0.80
C ASN A 134 -13.69 2.80 -0.27
N VAL A 135 -13.67 1.53 0.16
CA VAL A 135 -13.36 0.37 -0.71
C VAL A 135 -14.43 0.11 -1.77
N ASP A 136 -15.68 0.52 -1.50
CA ASP A 136 -16.82 0.33 -2.40
C ASP A 136 -16.95 1.46 -3.44
N ASN A 137 -16.17 2.54 -3.29
CA ASN A 137 -16.23 3.69 -4.17
C ASN A 137 -15.03 3.68 -5.14
N HIS A 138 -15.23 3.14 -6.34
CA HIS A 138 -14.18 3.08 -7.36
C HIS A 138 -13.63 4.44 -7.74
N ASP A 139 -14.43 5.50 -7.73
CA ASP A 139 -13.95 6.84 -8.05
C ASP A 139 -13.07 7.40 -6.92
N GLU A 140 -13.39 7.09 -5.65
CA GLU A 140 -12.52 7.42 -4.51
C GLU A 140 -11.19 6.65 -4.55
N LEU A 141 -11.22 5.37 -4.96
CA LEU A 141 -10.00 4.56 -5.15
C LEU A 141 -9.12 5.13 -6.26
N LYS A 142 -9.71 5.46 -7.42
CA LYS A 142 -8.99 6.07 -8.54
C LYS A 142 -8.39 7.42 -8.14
N GLN A 143 -9.18 8.26 -7.46
CA GLN A 143 -8.72 9.56 -6.97
C GLN A 143 -7.59 9.40 -5.95
N ALA A 144 -7.70 8.41 -5.05
CA ALA A 144 -6.66 8.13 -4.07
C ALA A 144 -5.36 7.65 -4.73
N ILE A 145 -5.43 6.80 -5.77
CA ILE A 145 -4.25 6.35 -6.52
C ILE A 145 -3.65 7.50 -7.33
N ASP A 146 -4.48 8.30 -8.00
CA ASP A 146 -4.04 9.45 -8.79
C ASP A 146 -3.29 10.47 -7.92
N LEU A 147 -3.90 10.87 -6.80
CA LEU A 147 -3.32 11.88 -5.91
C LEU A 147 -2.19 11.31 -5.06
N PHE A 148 -2.33 10.12 -4.46
CA PHE A 148 -1.38 9.63 -3.45
C PHE A 148 -0.42 8.55 -3.96
N GLY A 149 -0.49 8.21 -5.25
CA GLY A 149 0.29 7.15 -5.87
C GLY A 149 -0.12 5.77 -5.40
N GLN A 150 0.79 5.08 -4.73
CA GLN A 150 0.47 3.79 -4.15
C GLN A 150 -0.44 3.94 -2.92
N ILE A 151 -1.61 3.32 -2.93
CA ILE A 151 -2.45 3.17 -1.74
C ILE A 151 -2.23 1.80 -1.10
N TYR A 152 -2.30 1.75 0.22
CA TYR A 152 -2.02 0.57 1.04
C TYR A 152 -3.34 -0.12 1.38
N VAL A 153 -3.50 -1.39 1.01
CA VAL A 153 -4.81 -2.06 1.02
C VAL A 153 -4.74 -3.46 1.62
N GLY A 154 -5.82 -3.84 2.29
CA GLY A 154 -6.08 -5.20 2.74
C GLY A 154 -7.08 -5.89 1.83
N VAL A 155 -6.78 -7.13 1.48
CA VAL A 155 -7.59 -8.00 0.62
C VAL A 155 -7.72 -9.38 1.24
N THR A 156 -8.70 -10.16 0.78
CA THR A 156 -8.77 -11.61 1.05
C THR A 156 -8.23 -12.39 -0.14
N ILE A 157 -7.17 -13.16 0.06
CA ILE A 157 -6.65 -14.08 -0.98
C ILE A 157 -7.49 -15.34 -1.00
N SER A 158 -7.84 -15.79 -2.21
CA SER A 158 -8.49 -17.06 -2.49
C SER A 158 -7.50 -18.05 -3.12
N GLN A 159 -7.83 -19.34 -3.10
CA GLN A 159 -7.03 -20.35 -3.82
C GLN A 159 -6.85 -19.98 -5.29
N SER A 160 -7.91 -19.52 -5.97
CA SER A 160 -7.81 -19.09 -7.35
C SER A 160 -6.87 -17.90 -7.56
N ALA A 161 -6.78 -16.97 -6.60
CA ALA A 161 -5.86 -15.84 -6.70
C ALA A 161 -4.39 -16.31 -6.55
N GLU A 162 -4.12 -17.25 -5.63
CA GLU A 162 -2.81 -17.90 -5.54
C GLU A 162 -2.45 -18.63 -6.85
N ASP A 163 -3.37 -19.45 -7.38
CA ASP A 163 -3.16 -20.20 -8.62
C ASP A 163 -2.94 -19.27 -9.82
N GLN A 164 -3.75 -18.21 -9.95
CA GLN A 164 -3.63 -17.19 -10.98
C GLN A 164 -2.30 -16.45 -10.87
N PHE A 165 -1.86 -16.09 -9.66
CA PHE A 165 -0.54 -15.48 -9.46
C PHE A 165 0.55 -16.42 -9.96
N ASN A 166 0.54 -17.69 -9.53
CA ASN A 166 1.56 -18.66 -9.93
C ASN A 166 1.58 -18.92 -11.44
N SER A 167 0.43 -18.78 -12.10
CA SER A 167 0.27 -18.92 -13.55
C SER A 167 0.57 -17.65 -14.34
N GLY A 168 0.84 -16.51 -13.66
CA GLY A 168 1.05 -15.21 -14.30
C GLY A 168 -0.23 -14.59 -14.88
N GLU A 169 -1.38 -15.00 -14.40
CA GLU A 169 -2.70 -14.55 -14.85
C GLU A 169 -3.19 -13.35 -14.04
N THR A 170 -4.15 -12.61 -14.60
CA THR A 170 -4.85 -11.55 -13.86
C THR A 170 -5.73 -12.18 -12.78
N TRP A 171 -5.73 -11.60 -11.58
CA TRP A 171 -6.66 -12.00 -10.54
C TRP A 171 -8.10 -11.67 -10.96
N ASP A 172 -8.92 -12.71 -11.03
CA ASP A 172 -10.33 -12.59 -11.36
C ASP A 172 -11.16 -13.60 -10.56
N VAL A 173 -12.44 -13.29 -10.36
CA VAL A 173 -13.30 -14.07 -9.48
C VAL A 173 -13.58 -15.45 -10.08
N VAL A 174 -13.15 -16.49 -9.35
CA VAL A 174 -13.53 -17.88 -9.61
C VAL A 174 -14.60 -18.29 -8.60
N ARG A 175 -15.76 -18.69 -9.13
CA ARG A 175 -16.92 -19.08 -8.33
C ARG A 175 -16.56 -20.20 -7.35
N ARG A 176 -16.89 -20.00 -6.07
CA ARG A 176 -16.64 -20.95 -4.97
C ARG A 176 -15.16 -21.28 -4.71
N SER A 177 -14.23 -20.45 -5.17
CA SER A 177 -12.83 -20.59 -4.73
C SER A 177 -12.75 -20.45 -3.20
N PRO A 178 -12.07 -21.35 -2.48
CA PRO A 178 -11.80 -21.20 -1.06
C PRO A 178 -11.10 -19.88 -0.76
N ARG A 179 -11.47 -19.22 0.35
CA ARG A 179 -10.75 -18.07 0.91
C ARG A 179 -9.63 -18.61 1.79
N LEU A 180 -8.39 -18.18 1.56
CA LEU A 180 -7.22 -18.63 2.30
C LEU A 180 -6.91 -17.73 3.50
N GLY A 181 -7.10 -16.42 3.37
CA GLY A 181 -6.93 -15.47 4.47
C GLY A 181 -6.68 -14.03 4.03
N GLY A 182 -6.43 -13.16 5.00
CA GLY A 182 -6.13 -11.74 4.77
C GLY A 182 -4.70 -11.51 4.30
N HIS A 183 -4.54 -10.60 3.33
CA HIS A 183 -3.26 -10.17 2.76
C HIS A 183 -3.21 -8.66 2.61
N CYS A 184 -2.04 -8.08 2.79
CA CYS A 184 -1.82 -6.66 2.54
C CYS A 184 -0.97 -6.47 1.28
N ILE A 185 -1.38 -5.54 0.42
CA ILE A 185 -0.71 -5.20 -0.85
C ILE A 185 -0.76 -3.68 -1.05
N THR A 186 -0.11 -3.17 -2.10
CA THR A 186 -0.33 -1.78 -2.55
C THR A 186 -1.01 -1.76 -3.90
N LEU A 187 -1.98 -0.87 -4.12
CA LEU A 187 -2.50 -0.56 -5.46
C LEU A 187 -1.82 0.70 -5.95
N GLY A 188 -1.31 0.72 -7.18
CA GLY A 188 -0.62 1.88 -7.74
C GLY A 188 -0.93 2.17 -9.20
N SER A 189 -1.83 1.40 -9.82
CA SER A 189 -2.30 1.68 -11.17
C SER A 189 -3.74 1.23 -11.36
N TYR A 190 -4.42 1.85 -12.32
CA TYR A 190 -5.75 1.45 -12.74
C TYR A 190 -6.01 1.84 -14.20
N ASP A 191 -6.94 1.10 -14.82
CA ASP A 191 -7.57 1.44 -16.08
C ASP A 191 -9.05 1.05 -16.03
N LYS A 192 -9.77 1.21 -17.15
CA LYS A 192 -11.19 0.84 -17.26
C LYS A 192 -11.49 -0.62 -16.88
N LYS A 193 -10.53 -1.54 -16.97
CA LYS A 193 -10.74 -2.98 -16.79
C LYS A 193 -10.17 -3.52 -15.47
N SER A 194 -9.15 -2.89 -14.93
CA SER A 194 -8.33 -3.50 -13.89
C SER A 194 -7.59 -2.51 -13.02
N LEU A 195 -7.13 -3.01 -11.88
CA LEU A 195 -6.13 -2.39 -11.02
C LEU A 195 -4.79 -3.12 -11.19
N GLY A 196 -3.70 -2.44 -10.87
CA GLY A 196 -2.39 -3.04 -10.67
C GLY A 196 -1.94 -2.91 -9.23
N ALA A 197 -1.51 -4.04 -8.66
CA ALA A 197 -1.01 -4.14 -7.30
C ALA A 197 0.45 -4.57 -7.26
N VAL A 198 1.19 -4.20 -6.22
CA VAL A 198 2.48 -4.84 -5.91
C VAL A 198 2.27 -5.87 -4.82
N THR A 199 2.70 -7.11 -5.10
CA THR A 199 2.74 -8.18 -4.12
C THR A 199 3.74 -9.25 -4.54
N TRP A 200 4.29 -9.97 -3.55
CA TRP A 200 5.24 -11.07 -3.77
C TRP A 200 6.35 -10.72 -4.79
N GLY A 201 6.90 -9.52 -4.66
CA GLY A 201 8.03 -9.03 -5.44
C GLY A 201 7.77 -8.67 -6.89
N ARG A 202 6.51 -8.49 -7.31
CA ARG A 202 6.19 -7.99 -8.65
C ARG A 202 4.82 -7.32 -8.71
N VAL A 203 4.52 -6.74 -9.88
CA VAL A 203 3.18 -6.22 -10.19
C VAL A 203 2.24 -7.38 -10.53
N GLN A 204 1.04 -7.37 -9.95
CA GLN A 204 -0.06 -8.30 -10.18
C GLN A 204 -1.29 -7.51 -10.64
N ARG A 205 -1.85 -7.86 -11.81
CA ARG A 205 -3.11 -7.27 -12.28
C ARG A 205 -4.29 -7.94 -11.59
N LEU A 206 -5.35 -7.19 -11.29
CA LEU A 206 -6.61 -7.70 -10.78
C LEU A 206 -7.79 -6.99 -11.47
N THR A 207 -8.90 -7.67 -11.69
CA THR A 207 -10.11 -7.04 -12.23
C THR A 207 -10.80 -6.20 -11.16
N TRP A 208 -11.56 -5.17 -11.56
CA TRP A 208 -12.46 -4.46 -10.63
C TRP A 208 -13.46 -5.42 -9.97
N ARG A 209 -13.94 -6.42 -10.71
CA ARG A 209 -14.80 -7.49 -10.19
C ARG A 209 -14.14 -8.29 -9.06
N TRP A 210 -12.83 -8.56 -9.16
CA TRP A 210 -12.09 -9.20 -8.09
C TRP A 210 -12.00 -8.30 -6.86
N TRP A 211 -11.70 -7.02 -7.07
CA TRP A 211 -11.67 -6.02 -6.00
C TRP A 211 -13.00 -5.95 -5.24
N ASP A 212 -14.13 -5.90 -5.95
CA ASP A 212 -15.48 -5.84 -5.34
C ASP A 212 -15.81 -7.03 -4.43
N VAL A 213 -15.13 -8.17 -4.60
CA VAL A 213 -15.38 -9.41 -3.83
C VAL A 213 -14.36 -9.62 -2.70
N TYR A 214 -13.16 -9.08 -2.88
CA TYR A 214 -11.99 -9.43 -2.06
C TYR A 214 -11.28 -8.23 -1.44
N GLY A 215 -11.54 -6.99 -1.87
CA GLY A 215 -11.09 -5.77 -1.17
C GLY A 215 -11.78 -5.64 0.18
N ASP A 216 -11.02 -5.37 1.24
CA ASP A 216 -11.52 -5.32 2.62
C ASP A 216 -11.24 -3.96 3.28
N GLU A 217 -10.04 -3.43 3.06
CA GLU A 217 -9.65 -2.10 3.56
C GLU A 217 -8.74 -1.38 2.58
N ALA A 218 -8.79 -0.04 2.58
CA ALA A 218 -7.90 0.78 1.77
C ALA A 218 -7.50 2.06 2.50
N TRP A 219 -6.23 2.43 2.35
CA TRP A 219 -5.61 3.53 3.06
C TRP A 219 -4.70 4.32 2.14
N VAL A 220 -4.82 5.65 2.16
CA VAL A 220 -3.69 6.50 1.76
C VAL A 220 -2.73 6.59 2.94
N ALA A 221 -1.43 6.51 2.66
CA ALA A 221 -0.40 6.84 3.62
C ALA A 221 0.52 7.88 2.99
N PHE A 222 0.55 9.08 3.54
CA PHE A 222 1.33 10.16 2.98
C PHE A 222 2.72 10.16 3.63
N ASN A 223 3.76 9.87 2.86
CA ASN A 223 5.16 9.94 3.30
C ASN A 223 5.88 11.03 2.47
N PRO A 224 6.11 12.23 3.02
CA PRO A 224 6.75 13.32 2.30
C PRO A 224 8.14 12.97 1.77
N GLY A 225 8.88 12.14 2.52
CA GLY A 225 10.25 11.76 2.21
C GLY A 225 10.40 11.02 0.88
N ASP A 226 9.40 10.24 0.47
CA ASP A 226 9.37 9.49 -0.80
C ASP A 226 8.42 10.15 -1.83
N PHE A 227 7.53 11.03 -1.39
CA PHE A 227 6.47 11.61 -2.23
C PHE A 227 6.82 12.96 -2.87
N ILE A 228 7.61 13.79 -2.19
CA ILE A 228 8.04 15.09 -2.71
C ILE A 228 9.42 14.95 -3.35
N ASP A 229 9.61 15.46 -4.58
CA ASP A 229 10.94 15.55 -5.16
C ASP A 229 11.73 16.66 -4.44
N PRO A 230 12.83 16.35 -3.73
CA PRO A 230 13.59 17.37 -3.01
C PRO A 230 14.20 18.44 -3.93
N ARG A 231 14.34 18.17 -5.25
CA ARG A 231 14.87 19.13 -6.23
C ARG A 231 13.83 20.18 -6.63
N THR A 232 12.55 19.81 -6.65
CA THR A 232 11.47 20.70 -7.10
C THR A 232 10.60 21.21 -5.96
N GLY A 233 10.63 20.54 -4.80
CA GLY A 233 9.74 20.81 -3.67
C GLY A 233 8.28 20.45 -3.93
N ARG A 234 8.01 19.71 -5.02
CA ARG A 234 6.68 19.33 -5.49
C ARG A 234 6.54 17.82 -5.62
N ASP A 235 5.31 17.34 -5.59
CA ASP A 235 4.97 15.98 -5.97
C ASP A 235 4.83 15.81 -7.50
N ARG A 236 4.49 14.59 -7.94
CA ARG A 236 4.20 14.23 -9.34
C ARG A 236 3.04 14.98 -9.98
N ALA A 237 2.10 15.50 -9.19
CA ALA A 237 0.97 16.31 -9.66
C ALA A 237 1.31 17.82 -9.64
N GLY A 238 2.50 18.20 -9.17
CA GLY A 238 2.95 19.58 -9.04
C GLY A 238 2.50 20.27 -7.75
N LEU A 239 1.88 19.57 -6.80
CA LEU A 239 1.51 20.09 -5.48
C LEU A 239 2.77 20.29 -4.64
N ASP A 240 2.91 21.46 -4.02
CA ASP A 240 4.04 21.76 -3.16
C ASP A 240 3.79 21.33 -1.70
N ARG A 241 4.89 21.21 -0.97
CA ARG A 241 4.89 20.83 0.45
C ARG A 241 4.06 21.78 1.32
N ALA A 242 3.96 23.08 0.98
CA ALA A 242 3.23 24.06 1.79
C ALA A 242 1.72 23.93 1.64
N THR A 243 1.22 23.67 0.43
CA THR A 243 -0.20 23.34 0.18
C THR A 243 -0.60 22.08 0.96
N LEU A 244 0.22 21.03 0.87
CA LEU A 244 -0.03 19.77 1.59
C LEU A 244 -0.01 19.93 3.12
N HIS A 245 0.84 20.83 3.62
CA HIS A 245 0.90 21.18 5.04
C HIS A 245 -0.34 21.95 5.50
N GLY A 246 -0.82 22.88 4.66
CA GLY A 246 -2.07 23.62 4.88
C GLY A 246 -3.28 22.69 4.95
N ASP A 247 -3.39 21.77 4.00
CA ASP A 247 -4.50 20.81 3.92
C ASP A 247 -4.48 19.84 5.11
N TYR A 248 -3.31 19.31 5.48
CA TYR A 248 -3.18 18.47 6.68
C TYR A 248 -3.62 19.23 7.95
N ASN A 249 -3.20 20.48 8.11
CA ASN A 249 -3.58 21.29 9.26
C ASN A 249 -5.10 21.51 9.31
N ALA A 250 -5.71 21.80 8.15
CA ALA A 250 -7.15 21.98 8.03
C ALA A 250 -7.94 20.70 8.38
N LEU A 251 -7.42 19.53 8.04
CA LEU A 251 -8.08 18.24 8.29
C LEU A 251 -7.92 17.71 9.70
N THR A 252 -6.77 17.96 10.32
CA THR A 252 -6.39 17.33 11.58
C THR A 252 -6.40 18.27 12.77
N GLY A 253 -6.45 19.59 12.53
CA GLY A 253 -6.26 20.61 13.56
C GLY A 253 -4.86 20.59 14.18
N ARG A 254 -3.89 19.90 13.56
CA ARG A 254 -2.51 19.76 14.04
C ARG A 254 -1.55 20.35 13.03
N SER A 255 -0.55 21.10 13.49
CA SER A 255 0.56 21.53 12.64
C SER A 255 1.52 20.36 12.42
N LEU A 256 1.93 20.08 11.18
CA LEU A 256 3.07 19.18 10.97
C LEU A 256 4.32 19.88 11.50
N ALA A 257 5.01 19.24 12.43
CA ALA A 257 6.25 19.79 12.94
C ALA A 257 7.25 19.95 11.78
N HIS A 258 7.89 21.11 11.70
CA HIS A 258 9.06 21.30 10.83
C HIS A 258 10.10 20.26 11.23
N GLN A 259 10.36 19.28 10.37
CA GLN A 259 11.63 18.56 10.42
C GLN A 259 12.68 19.51 9.85
N SER A 260 13.51 20.04 10.75
CA SER A 260 14.75 20.76 10.46
C SER A 260 15.80 19.83 9.90
#